data_AF-A0A3N7CJS3-F1
#
_entry.id   AF-A0A3N7CJS3-F1
#
_cell.length_a   1.000
_cell.length_b   1.000
_cell.length_c   1.000
_cell.angle_alpha   90.00
_cell.angle_beta   90.00
_cell.angle_gamma   90.00
#
_symmetry.space_group_name_H-M   'P 1'
#
loop_
_entity.id
_entity.type
_entity.pdbx_description
1 polymer ?
#
loop_
_entity_poly.entity_id
_entity_poly.type
_entity_poly.pdbx_seq_one_letter_code
_entity_poly.pdbx_strand_id
1 'polypeptide(L)'
;MKRVVLLKTQLVEAAKLAVCNDFSKQRLAVILLDNFIEIQLSELMKKQFAYDDCFTSRPPKFNYTLRKKILYNYDDMLKACESEKLIIREEREILIFCHDVRNNLYHQSKEEPLITTIALKFLNAIILKYQPDWRSGRDFMTMNIKDPYVTNDKTQSGTASNSKDGWTEFLSKYFICLPGDSKTVPALISEYLLTKVGTAKDYYQFLTDDHSNLSQSTENWELNEFLMFYSFYNVKEFELKNLKLGSDSTSYNKAHKEMIIAYKNNWTYVKSERLNMLEGHYKGIGALPGHKALSKFIQFRTEINMIHEALHKAASALDAEIETQIERLRERE
;
A
#
# COMPACT_ATOMS: atom_id res chain seq x y z
N MET A 1 -8.76 -10.59 -31.69
CA MET A 1 -8.28 -11.85 -31.09
C MET A 1 -6.86 -11.78 -30.52
N LYS A 2 -5.85 -11.28 -31.25
CA LYS A 2 -4.47 -11.10 -30.71
C LYS A 2 -4.45 -10.38 -29.36
N ARG A 3 -5.21 -9.29 -29.22
CA ARG A 3 -5.31 -8.52 -27.97
C ARG A 3 -5.99 -9.29 -26.83
N VAL A 4 -7.08 -10.00 -27.09
CA VAL A 4 -7.78 -10.81 -26.07
C VAL A 4 -6.84 -11.87 -25.51
N VAL A 5 -6.13 -12.57 -26.40
CA VAL A 5 -5.12 -13.56 -26.00
C VAL A 5 -4.00 -12.89 -25.20
N LEU A 6 -3.46 -11.76 -25.64
CA LEU A 6 -2.42 -11.02 -24.90
C LEU A 6 -2.89 -10.59 -23.50
N LEU A 7 -4.13 -10.10 -23.37
CA LEU A 7 -4.73 -9.71 -22.10
C LEU A 7 -4.90 -10.92 -21.17
N LYS A 8 -5.38 -12.05 -21.70
CA LYS A 8 -5.48 -13.31 -20.95
C LYS A 8 -4.09 -13.79 -20.53
N THR A 9 -3.10 -13.78 -21.42
CA THR A 9 -1.72 -14.17 -21.11
C THR A 9 -1.13 -13.27 -20.03
N GLN A 10 -1.33 -11.95 -20.10
CA GLN A 10 -0.87 -11.02 -19.06
C GLN A 10 -1.46 -11.38 -17.69
N LEU A 11 -2.77 -11.68 -17.62
CA LEU A 11 -3.40 -12.10 -16.37
C LEU A 11 -2.86 -13.43 -15.84
N VAL A 12 -2.64 -14.42 -16.71
CA VAL A 12 -2.05 -15.71 -16.30
C VAL A 12 -0.65 -15.52 -15.75
N GLU A 13 0.20 -14.76 -16.43
CA GLU A 13 1.56 -14.50 -15.96
C GLU A 13 1.57 -13.69 -14.67
N ALA A 14 0.70 -12.67 -14.55
CA ALA A 14 0.56 -11.91 -13.32
C ALA A 14 0.10 -12.80 -12.14
N ALA A 15 -0.85 -13.72 -12.36
CA ALA A 15 -1.29 -14.66 -11.33
C ALA A 15 -0.17 -15.61 -10.87
N LYS A 16 0.60 -16.17 -11.81
CA LYS A 16 1.77 -17.01 -11.48
C LYS A 16 2.79 -16.25 -10.62
N LEU A 17 3.05 -14.99 -10.96
CA LEU A 17 3.98 -14.13 -10.25
C LEU A 17 3.46 -13.74 -8.85
N ALA A 18 2.15 -13.52 -8.70
CA ALA A 18 1.54 -13.16 -7.43
C ALA A 18 1.63 -14.28 -6.38
N VAL A 19 1.52 -15.54 -6.81
CA VAL A 19 1.58 -16.72 -5.91
C VAL A 19 3.02 -17.07 -5.50
N CYS A 20 4.04 -16.51 -6.17
CA CYS A 20 5.42 -16.76 -5.79
C CYS A 20 5.75 -16.16 -4.41
N ASN A 21 6.56 -16.88 -3.62
CA ASN A 21 7.07 -16.39 -2.33
C ASN A 21 8.13 -15.28 -2.47
N ASP A 22 8.61 -15.02 -3.68
CA ASP A 22 9.59 -13.99 -3.96
C ASP A 22 8.91 -12.63 -4.10
N PHE A 23 9.26 -11.71 -3.21
CA PHE A 23 8.73 -10.35 -3.19
C PHE A 23 8.94 -9.61 -4.52
N SER A 24 10.06 -9.83 -5.19
CA SER A 24 10.35 -9.19 -6.49
C SER A 24 9.34 -9.59 -7.56
N LYS A 25 8.87 -10.84 -7.53
CA LYS A 25 7.84 -11.35 -8.45
C LYS A 25 6.46 -10.79 -8.10
N GLN A 26 6.14 -10.70 -6.81
CA GLN A 26 4.88 -10.08 -6.35
C GLN A 26 4.79 -8.61 -6.76
N ARG A 27 5.90 -7.86 -6.73
CA ARG A 27 5.97 -6.49 -7.24
C ARG A 27 5.61 -6.42 -8.72
N LEU A 28 6.19 -7.30 -9.54
CA LEU A 28 5.88 -7.38 -10.96
C LEU A 28 4.41 -7.75 -11.20
N ALA A 29 3.84 -8.62 -10.38
CA ALA A 29 2.42 -8.94 -10.45
C ALA A 29 1.52 -7.71 -10.20
N VAL A 30 1.78 -6.91 -9.16
CA VAL A 30 1.03 -5.65 -8.91
C VAL A 30 1.10 -4.73 -10.13
N ILE A 31 2.30 -4.56 -10.68
CA ILE A 31 2.54 -3.75 -11.86
C ILE A 31 1.70 -4.21 -13.06
N LEU A 32 1.73 -5.52 -13.34
CA LEU A 32 1.00 -6.09 -14.47
C LEU A 32 -0.52 -5.99 -14.28
N LEU A 33 -1.02 -6.16 -13.06
CA LEU A 33 -2.46 -6.09 -12.76
C LEU A 33 -2.99 -4.65 -12.78
N ASP A 34 -2.26 -3.67 -12.21
CA ASP A 34 -2.67 -2.26 -12.29
C ASP A 34 -2.69 -1.77 -13.75
N ASN A 35 -1.61 -2.05 -14.49
CA ASN A 35 -1.53 -1.71 -15.92
C ASN A 35 -2.64 -2.40 -16.74
N PHE A 36 -3.01 -3.63 -16.38
CA PHE A 36 -4.14 -4.31 -17.01
C PHE A 36 -5.44 -3.52 -16.83
N ILE A 37 -5.77 -3.12 -15.59
CA ILE A 37 -6.97 -2.34 -15.29
C ILE A 37 -6.93 -0.99 -16.01
N GLU A 38 -5.78 -0.31 -15.99
CA GLU A 38 -5.58 0.97 -16.68
C GLU A 38 -5.91 0.86 -18.17
N ILE A 39 -5.38 -0.18 -18.83
CA ILE A 39 -5.66 -0.45 -20.26
C ILE A 39 -7.15 -0.75 -20.47
N GLN A 40 -7.79 -1.55 -19.63
CA GLN A 40 -9.22 -1.88 -19.78
C GLN A 40 -10.09 -0.63 -19.65
N LEU A 41 -9.90 0.15 -18.60
CA LEU A 41 -10.68 1.37 -18.35
C LEU A 41 -10.48 2.40 -19.46
N SER A 42 -9.24 2.59 -19.94
CA SER A 42 -8.94 3.49 -21.06
C SER A 42 -9.68 3.08 -22.34
N GLU A 43 -9.72 1.79 -22.66
CA GLU A 43 -10.46 1.33 -23.85
C GLU A 43 -11.98 1.43 -23.71
N LEU A 44 -12.51 1.17 -22.52
CA LEU A 44 -13.94 1.38 -22.24
C LEU A 44 -14.32 2.85 -22.42
N MET A 45 -13.49 3.78 -21.94
CA MET A 45 -13.72 5.21 -22.15
C MET A 45 -13.62 5.60 -23.63
N LYS A 46 -12.64 5.06 -24.39
CA LYS A 46 -12.56 5.27 -25.84
C LYS A 46 -13.82 4.76 -26.56
N LYS A 47 -14.38 3.64 -26.10
CA LYS A 47 -15.64 3.10 -26.62
C LYS A 47 -16.80 4.06 -26.35
N GLN A 48 -16.89 4.63 -25.15
CA GLN A 48 -17.90 5.65 -24.82
C GLN A 48 -17.75 6.90 -25.70
N PHE A 49 -16.53 7.38 -25.91
CA PHE A 49 -16.27 8.52 -26.80
C PHE A 49 -16.68 8.24 -28.25
N ALA A 50 -16.45 7.02 -28.75
CA ALA A 50 -16.85 6.63 -30.10
C ALA A 50 -18.38 6.58 -30.25
N TYR A 51 -19.12 6.13 -29.23
CA TYR A 51 -20.58 6.18 -29.25
C TYR A 51 -21.11 7.62 -29.26
N ASP A 52 -20.52 8.50 -28.45
CA ASP A 52 -20.83 9.94 -28.45
C ASP A 52 -20.62 10.57 -29.83
N ASP A 53 -19.62 10.11 -30.59
CA ASP A 53 -19.30 10.65 -31.92
C ASP A 53 -20.19 10.09 -33.03
N CYS A 54 -20.58 8.81 -32.96
CA CYS A 54 -21.35 8.14 -34.01
C CYS A 54 -22.86 8.36 -33.92
N PHE A 55 -23.40 8.62 -32.72
CA PHE A 55 -24.84 8.70 -32.51
C PHE A 55 -25.18 9.92 -31.66
N THR A 56 -25.44 11.08 -32.27
CA THR A 56 -26.54 12.01 -31.89
C THR A 56 -26.43 13.37 -32.60
N SER A 57 -27.58 14.06 -32.76
CA SER A 57 -27.68 15.51 -33.01
C SER A 57 -27.38 16.35 -31.75
N ARG A 58 -26.85 15.73 -30.69
CA ARG A 58 -26.59 16.35 -29.39
C ARG A 58 -25.10 16.66 -29.27
N PRO A 59 -24.72 17.71 -28.52
CA PRO A 59 -23.31 17.96 -28.27
C PRO A 59 -22.70 16.77 -27.50
N PRO A 60 -21.44 16.40 -27.81
CA PRO A 60 -20.76 15.29 -27.15
C PRO A 60 -20.68 15.55 -25.63
N LYS A 61 -20.91 14.51 -24.82
CA LYS A 61 -20.87 14.61 -23.35
C LYS A 61 -19.50 15.07 -22.87
N PHE A 62 -18.45 14.59 -23.53
CA PHE A 62 -17.07 15.00 -23.31
C PHE A 62 -16.52 15.77 -24.50
N ASN A 63 -16.08 17.01 -24.26
CA ASN A 63 -15.37 17.78 -25.28
C ASN A 63 -13.96 17.22 -25.56
N TYR A 64 -13.35 17.60 -26.68
CA TYR A 64 -12.04 17.08 -27.11
C TYR A 64 -10.93 17.26 -26.06
N THR A 65 -10.84 18.43 -25.44
CA THR A 65 -9.83 18.73 -24.41
C THR A 65 -9.97 17.82 -23.19
N LEU A 66 -11.21 17.60 -22.74
CA LEU A 66 -11.51 16.72 -21.62
C LEU A 66 -11.26 15.26 -21.96
N ARG A 67 -11.60 14.80 -23.17
CA ARG A 67 -11.26 13.44 -23.64
C ARG A 67 -9.75 13.21 -23.63
N LYS A 68 -8.97 14.18 -24.12
CA LYS A 68 -7.51 14.12 -24.06
C LYS A 68 -7.04 14.00 -22.61
N LYS A 69 -7.56 14.83 -21.71
CA LYS A 69 -7.23 14.78 -20.28
C LYS A 69 -7.53 13.41 -19.67
N ILE A 70 -8.72 12.87 -19.93
CA ILE A 70 -9.15 11.54 -19.47
C ILE A 70 -8.23 10.42 -19.97
N LEU A 71 -7.71 10.50 -21.20
CA LEU A 71 -6.86 9.43 -21.75
C LEU A 71 -5.39 9.50 -21.29
N TYR A 72 -4.91 10.66 -20.84
CA TYR A 72 -3.52 10.86 -20.45
C TYR A 72 -3.31 11.06 -18.95
N ASN A 73 -4.38 11.25 -18.17
CA ASN A 73 -4.31 11.39 -16.71
C ASN A 73 -5.16 10.32 -16.03
N TYR A 74 -4.52 9.51 -15.18
CA TYR A 74 -5.15 8.37 -14.52
C TYR A 74 -6.27 8.77 -13.55
N ASP A 75 -6.10 9.81 -12.73
CA ASP A 75 -7.15 10.26 -11.81
C ASP A 75 -8.36 10.83 -12.56
N ASP A 76 -8.13 11.61 -13.62
CA ASP A 76 -9.22 12.07 -14.49
C ASP A 76 -9.94 10.90 -15.19
N MET A 77 -9.21 9.85 -15.57
CA MET A 77 -9.79 8.61 -16.10
C MET A 77 -10.70 7.92 -15.09
N LEU A 78 -10.24 7.75 -13.86
CA LEU A 78 -11.04 7.11 -12.81
C LEU A 78 -12.28 7.92 -12.46
N LYS A 79 -12.20 9.26 -12.40
CA LYS A 79 -13.36 10.14 -12.21
C LYS A 79 -14.39 9.97 -13.33
N ALA A 80 -13.93 9.90 -14.58
CA ALA A 80 -14.81 9.66 -15.71
C ALA A 80 -15.47 8.28 -15.64
N CYS A 81 -14.70 7.23 -15.32
CA CYS A 81 -15.21 5.88 -15.16
C CYS A 81 -16.26 5.77 -14.03
N GLU A 82 -16.06 6.48 -12.91
CA GLU A 82 -17.03 6.60 -11.82
C GLU A 82 -18.34 7.24 -12.33
N SER A 83 -18.25 8.36 -13.05
CA SER A 83 -19.41 9.06 -13.61
C SER A 83 -20.19 8.25 -14.66
N GLU A 84 -19.50 7.39 -15.40
CA GLU A 84 -20.10 6.44 -16.34
C GLU A 84 -20.53 5.13 -15.67
N LYS A 85 -20.41 5.02 -14.34
CA LYS A 85 -20.76 3.84 -13.55
C LYS A 85 -20.02 2.56 -13.97
N LEU A 86 -18.82 2.70 -14.54
CA LEU A 86 -17.95 1.57 -14.86
C LEU A 86 -17.30 0.98 -13.59
N ILE A 87 -17.15 1.82 -12.56
CA ILE A 87 -16.67 1.48 -11.22
C ILE A 87 -17.47 2.28 -10.19
N ILE A 88 -17.47 1.85 -8.93
CA ILE A 88 -18.05 2.64 -7.82
C ILE A 88 -16.99 3.52 -7.16
N ARG A 89 -17.45 4.50 -6.36
CA ARG A 89 -16.58 5.48 -5.70
C ARG A 89 -15.52 4.83 -4.80
N GLU A 90 -15.92 3.84 -4.02
CA GLU A 90 -15.04 3.12 -3.11
C GLU A 90 -13.90 2.40 -3.85
N GLU A 91 -14.18 1.90 -5.05
CA GLU A 91 -13.20 1.22 -5.89
C GLU A 91 -12.27 2.21 -6.58
N ARG A 92 -12.73 3.41 -6.90
CA ARG A 92 -11.84 4.49 -7.36
C ARG A 92 -10.78 4.80 -6.32
N GLU A 93 -11.15 4.93 -5.05
CA GLU A 93 -10.19 5.19 -3.95
C GLU A 93 -9.18 4.03 -3.81
N ILE A 94 -9.66 2.78 -3.94
CA ILE A 94 -8.80 1.59 -3.96
C ILE A 94 -7.83 1.60 -5.15
N LEU A 95 -8.30 1.95 -6.35
CA LEU A 95 -7.48 1.97 -7.57
C LEU A 95 -6.42 3.07 -7.52
N ILE A 96 -6.75 4.26 -6.99
CA ILE A 96 -5.76 5.31 -6.73
C ILE A 96 -4.66 4.77 -5.82
N PHE A 97 -5.02 4.11 -4.71
CA PHE A 97 -4.04 3.49 -3.83
C PHE A 97 -3.18 2.45 -4.56
N CYS A 98 -3.78 1.54 -5.34
CA CYS A 98 -3.02 0.51 -6.07
C CYS A 98 -2.04 1.14 -7.09
N HIS A 99 -2.46 2.22 -7.74
CA HIS A 99 -1.64 2.96 -8.69
C HIS A 99 -0.48 3.69 -8.02
N ASP A 100 -0.70 4.27 -6.83
CA ASP A 100 0.38 4.87 -6.02
C ASP A 100 1.40 3.81 -5.59
N VAL A 101 0.93 2.64 -5.14
CA VAL A 101 1.79 1.49 -4.83
C VAL A 101 2.61 1.09 -6.05
N ARG A 102 1.99 0.97 -7.23
CA ARG A 102 2.69 0.68 -8.48
C ARG A 102 3.80 1.70 -8.75
N ASN A 103 3.50 2.99 -8.64
CA ASN A 103 4.46 4.06 -8.93
C ASN A 103 5.64 4.03 -7.95
N ASN A 104 5.40 3.78 -6.67
CA ASN A 104 6.47 3.61 -5.68
C ASN A 104 7.32 2.37 -5.95
N LEU A 105 6.68 1.26 -6.35
CA LEU A 105 7.38 0.04 -6.76
C LEU A 105 8.26 0.25 -7.99
N TYR A 106 7.85 1.08 -8.94
CA TYR A 106 8.66 1.43 -10.11
C TYR A 106 9.85 2.32 -9.79
N HIS A 107 9.66 3.35 -8.96
CA HIS A 107 10.65 4.42 -8.80
C HIS A 107 11.56 4.26 -7.58
N GLN A 108 11.08 3.65 -6.50
CA GLN A 108 11.77 3.71 -5.21
C GLN A 108 12.18 2.34 -4.66
N SER A 109 11.64 1.24 -5.17
CA SER A 109 11.92 -0.13 -4.67
C SER A 109 11.78 -0.33 -3.15
N LYS A 110 11.00 0.54 -2.48
CA LYS A 110 10.96 0.69 -1.02
C LYS A 110 9.65 0.30 -0.36
N GLU A 111 8.71 -0.30 -1.10
CA GLU A 111 7.41 -0.63 -0.52
C GLU A 111 7.45 -1.83 0.42
N GLU A 112 6.60 -1.77 1.43
CA GLU A 112 6.44 -2.83 2.41
C GLU A 112 5.71 -4.04 1.79
N PRO A 113 6.12 -5.29 2.11
CA PRO A 113 5.45 -6.51 1.63
C PRO A 113 3.94 -6.54 1.90
N LEU A 114 3.51 -5.99 3.03
CA LEU A 114 2.08 -5.89 3.38
C LEU A 114 1.30 -5.05 2.35
N ILE A 115 1.83 -3.88 1.98
CA ILE A 115 1.16 -2.94 1.06
C ILE A 115 1.02 -3.57 -0.31
N THR A 116 2.06 -4.26 -0.77
CA THR A 116 2.04 -5.03 -2.03
C THR A 116 0.97 -6.13 -1.97
N THR A 117 0.88 -6.85 -0.84
CA THR A 117 -0.13 -7.91 -0.64
C THR A 117 -1.55 -7.35 -0.64
N ILE A 118 -1.77 -6.19 -0.01
CA ILE A 118 -3.06 -5.49 0.01
C ILE A 118 -3.45 -5.05 -1.40
N ALA A 119 -2.52 -4.45 -2.16
CA ALA A 119 -2.74 -4.04 -3.54
C ALA A 119 -3.11 -5.24 -4.44
N LEU A 120 -2.37 -6.36 -4.34
CA LEU A 120 -2.69 -7.60 -5.08
C LEU A 120 -4.11 -8.09 -4.78
N LYS A 121 -4.51 -8.08 -3.50
CA LYS A 121 -5.87 -8.48 -3.09
C LYS A 121 -6.95 -7.61 -3.69
N PHE A 122 -6.76 -6.30 -3.67
CA PHE A 122 -7.72 -5.37 -4.26
C PHE A 122 -7.80 -5.48 -5.78
N LEU A 123 -6.65 -5.49 -6.48
CA LEU A 123 -6.60 -5.64 -7.93
C LEU A 123 -7.24 -6.96 -8.37
N ASN A 124 -6.93 -8.07 -7.69
CA ASN A 124 -7.55 -9.38 -7.94
C ASN A 124 -9.07 -9.32 -7.77
N ALA A 125 -9.58 -8.72 -6.69
CA ALA A 125 -11.02 -8.61 -6.45
C ALA A 125 -11.73 -7.78 -7.54
N ILE A 126 -11.15 -6.65 -7.95
CA ILE A 126 -11.70 -5.80 -9.01
C ILE A 126 -11.72 -6.53 -10.35
N ILE A 127 -10.63 -7.21 -10.71
CA ILE A 127 -10.54 -7.98 -11.97
C ILE A 127 -11.58 -9.10 -11.99
N LEU A 128 -11.69 -9.89 -10.92
CA LEU A 128 -12.69 -10.97 -10.85
C LEU A 128 -14.12 -10.45 -10.96
N LYS A 129 -14.40 -9.27 -10.39
CA LYS A 129 -15.73 -8.65 -10.41
C LYS A 129 -16.09 -8.08 -11.78
N TYR A 130 -15.20 -7.33 -12.41
CA TYR A 130 -15.56 -6.51 -13.57
C TYR A 130 -15.08 -7.04 -14.91
N GLN A 131 -13.98 -7.80 -14.94
CA GLN A 131 -13.40 -8.23 -16.21
C GLN A 131 -14.38 -9.00 -17.12
N PRO A 132 -15.29 -9.86 -16.60
CA PRO A 132 -16.32 -10.50 -17.42
C PRO A 132 -17.24 -9.51 -18.15
N ASP A 133 -17.56 -8.37 -17.53
CA ASP A 133 -18.42 -7.33 -18.10
C ASP A 133 -17.64 -6.39 -19.01
N TRP A 134 -16.39 -6.05 -18.65
CA TRP A 134 -15.50 -5.21 -19.47
C TRP A 134 -15.08 -5.88 -20.77
N ARG A 135 -14.98 -7.22 -20.77
CA ARG A 135 -14.53 -8.02 -21.92
C ARG A 135 -13.14 -7.54 -22.39
N SER A 136 -12.99 -7.09 -23.63
CA SER A 136 -11.72 -6.53 -24.14
C SER A 136 -11.75 -5.02 -24.38
N GLY A 137 -12.78 -4.33 -23.90
CA GLY A 137 -13.01 -2.90 -24.17
C GLY A 137 -13.37 -2.55 -25.62
N ARG A 138 -13.29 -3.50 -26.57
CA ARG A 138 -13.73 -3.36 -27.98
C ARG A 138 -14.66 -4.49 -28.40
N ASP A 139 -15.65 -4.16 -29.23
CA ASP A 139 -16.59 -5.14 -29.78
C ASP A 139 -16.08 -5.80 -31.08
N PHE A 140 -15.03 -5.25 -31.72
CA PHE A 140 -14.55 -5.76 -33.01
C PHE A 140 -13.58 -6.94 -32.87
N MET A 141 -13.98 -8.07 -33.48
CA MET A 141 -13.20 -9.29 -33.59
C MET A 141 -12.33 -9.26 -34.85
N THR A 142 -11.02 -9.48 -34.68
CA THR A 142 -10.18 -10.03 -35.75
C THR A 142 -10.41 -11.53 -35.83
N MET A 143 -11.04 -12.00 -36.91
CA MET A 143 -11.13 -13.43 -37.27
C MET A 143 -9.70 -13.95 -37.54
N ASN A 144 -9.35 -15.17 -37.08
CA ASN A 144 -8.10 -15.94 -37.36
C ASN A 144 -7.01 -16.09 -36.26
N ILE A 145 -7.29 -16.08 -34.96
CA ILE A 145 -6.29 -16.55 -33.97
C ILE A 145 -6.92 -17.58 -33.02
N LYS A 146 -6.40 -18.81 -32.98
CA LYS A 146 -6.83 -19.81 -31.99
C LYS A 146 -6.50 -19.29 -30.57
N ASP A 147 -7.52 -19.15 -29.72
CA ASP A 147 -7.34 -18.76 -28.32
C ASP A 147 -6.89 -20.00 -27.53
N PRO A 148 -5.66 -20.03 -26.95
CA PRO A 148 -5.14 -21.19 -26.24
C PRO A 148 -5.87 -21.48 -24.92
N TYR A 149 -6.74 -20.58 -24.46
CA TYR A 149 -7.45 -20.68 -23.19
C TYR A 149 -8.91 -21.15 -23.33
N VAL A 150 -9.35 -21.55 -24.53
CA VAL A 150 -10.69 -22.08 -24.78
C VAL A 150 -10.63 -23.61 -24.84
N THR A 151 -11.29 -24.31 -23.91
CA THR A 151 -11.18 -25.76 -23.79
C THR A 151 -12.15 -26.58 -24.63
N ASN A 152 -13.16 -25.96 -25.25
CA ASN A 152 -14.13 -26.66 -26.09
C ASN A 152 -13.82 -26.45 -27.59
N ASP A 153 -13.28 -27.48 -28.24
CA ASP A 153 -13.08 -27.52 -29.71
C ASP A 153 -14.38 -27.38 -30.53
N LYS A 154 -15.55 -27.44 -29.87
CA LYS A 154 -16.88 -27.35 -30.53
C LYS A 154 -17.42 -25.93 -30.71
N THR A 155 -16.82 -24.91 -30.09
CA THR A 155 -17.21 -23.49 -30.30
C THR A 155 -16.29 -22.83 -31.31
N GLN A 156 -16.55 -23.10 -32.59
CA GLN A 156 -15.78 -22.60 -33.75
C GLN A 156 -15.93 -21.09 -34.05
N SER A 157 -16.61 -20.29 -33.23
CA SER A 157 -16.70 -18.85 -33.48
C SER A 157 -15.79 -18.06 -32.54
N GLY A 158 -14.97 -17.18 -33.11
CA GLY A 158 -14.13 -16.26 -32.35
C GLY A 158 -14.88 -15.33 -31.38
N THR A 159 -16.22 -15.32 -31.45
CA THR A 159 -17.12 -14.60 -30.55
C THR A 159 -17.20 -15.16 -29.13
N ALA A 160 -17.05 -16.47 -28.94
CA ALA A 160 -17.18 -17.10 -27.62
C ALA A 160 -16.04 -16.71 -26.65
N SER A 161 -14.83 -16.51 -27.18
CA SER A 161 -13.60 -16.20 -26.42
C SER A 161 -13.64 -14.86 -25.66
N ASN A 162 -14.39 -13.87 -26.17
CA ASN A 162 -14.54 -12.53 -25.57
C ASN A 162 -15.95 -12.30 -25.01
N SER A 163 -16.75 -13.37 -24.87
CA SER A 163 -18.04 -13.31 -24.19
C SER A 163 -17.86 -13.17 -22.69
N LYS A 164 -18.91 -12.73 -21.98
CA LYS A 164 -18.91 -12.66 -20.51
C LYS A 164 -18.61 -14.04 -19.92
N ASP A 165 -19.31 -15.07 -20.38
CA ASP A 165 -19.16 -16.45 -19.91
C ASP A 165 -17.75 -16.98 -20.20
N GLY A 166 -17.19 -16.68 -21.38
CA GLY A 166 -15.82 -17.07 -21.74
C GLY A 166 -14.76 -16.40 -20.86
N TRP A 167 -14.97 -15.16 -20.42
CA TRP A 167 -14.10 -14.51 -19.45
C TRP A 167 -14.28 -15.07 -18.04
N THR A 168 -15.50 -15.38 -17.61
CA THR A 168 -15.77 -16.02 -16.33
C THR A 168 -15.11 -17.40 -16.23
N GLU A 169 -15.28 -18.24 -17.26
CA GLU A 169 -14.62 -19.56 -17.32
C GLU A 169 -13.09 -19.40 -17.29
N PHE A 170 -12.54 -18.50 -18.11
CA PHE A 170 -11.11 -18.22 -18.14
C PHE A 170 -10.57 -17.82 -16.76
N LEU A 171 -11.19 -16.84 -16.10
CA LEU A 171 -10.72 -16.34 -14.81
C LEU A 171 -10.77 -17.45 -13.75
N SER A 172 -11.86 -18.23 -13.72
CA SER A 172 -12.02 -19.33 -12.75
C SER A 172 -10.95 -20.41 -12.87
N LYS A 173 -10.44 -20.64 -14.09
CA LYS A 173 -9.52 -21.74 -14.40
C LYS A 173 -8.06 -21.33 -14.41
N TYR A 174 -7.76 -20.13 -14.90
CA TYR A 174 -6.39 -19.70 -15.19
C TYR A 174 -5.92 -18.50 -14.37
N PHE A 175 -6.82 -17.75 -13.72
CA PHE A 175 -6.49 -16.58 -12.92
C PHE A 175 -6.61 -16.85 -11.42
N ILE A 176 -5.78 -17.77 -10.92
CA ILE A 176 -5.71 -18.13 -9.50
C ILE A 176 -4.58 -17.31 -8.87
N CYS A 177 -4.88 -16.06 -8.51
CA CYS A 177 -3.89 -15.08 -8.04
C CYS A 177 -3.57 -15.22 -6.54
N LEU A 178 -4.48 -15.78 -5.74
CA LEU A 178 -4.37 -15.88 -4.29
C LEU A 178 -4.91 -17.23 -3.79
N PRO A 179 -4.27 -17.85 -2.78
CA PRO A 179 -4.78 -19.07 -2.17
C PRO A 179 -6.12 -18.80 -1.45
N GLY A 180 -7.02 -19.79 -1.50
CA GLY A 180 -8.38 -19.70 -0.98
C GLY A 180 -8.48 -19.36 0.51
N ASP A 181 -7.48 -19.77 1.30
CA ASP A 181 -7.41 -19.53 2.75
C ASP A 181 -6.71 -18.23 3.14
N SER A 182 -6.44 -17.34 2.18
CA SER A 182 -5.70 -16.12 2.47
C SER A 182 -6.55 -15.11 3.26
N LYS A 183 -5.97 -14.56 4.34
CA LYS A 183 -6.59 -13.54 5.20
C LYS A 183 -7.18 -12.39 4.37
N THR A 184 -8.32 -11.85 4.81
CA THR A 184 -8.94 -10.68 4.16
C THR A 184 -8.07 -9.44 4.35
N VAL A 185 -8.24 -8.42 3.49
CA VAL A 185 -7.50 -7.15 3.64
C VAL A 185 -7.71 -6.52 5.02
N PRO A 186 -8.94 -6.39 5.56
CA PRO A 186 -9.15 -5.89 6.92
C PRO A 186 -8.42 -6.69 7.99
N ALA A 187 -8.40 -8.03 7.88
CA ALA A 187 -7.69 -8.89 8.82
C ALA A 187 -6.18 -8.68 8.76
N LEU A 188 -5.59 -8.61 7.56
CA LEU A 188 -4.16 -8.33 7.37
C LEU A 188 -3.74 -6.97 7.95
N ILE A 189 -4.54 -5.93 7.70
CA ILE A 189 -4.28 -4.59 8.25
C ILE A 189 -4.37 -4.60 9.78
N SER A 190 -5.44 -5.18 10.31
CA SER A 190 -5.66 -5.25 11.77
C SER A 190 -4.53 -5.99 12.46
N GLU A 191 -4.15 -7.17 11.95
CA GLU A 191 -3.05 -7.96 12.49
C GLU A 191 -1.71 -7.21 12.46
N TYR A 192 -1.35 -6.60 11.33
CA TYR A 192 -0.10 -5.84 11.24
C TYR A 192 -0.04 -4.69 12.25
N LEU A 193 -1.11 -3.90 12.36
CA LEU A 193 -1.18 -2.79 13.30
C LEU A 193 -1.18 -3.28 14.76
N LEU A 194 -1.84 -4.41 15.04
CA LEU A 194 -1.86 -5.03 16.36
C LEU A 194 -0.50 -5.59 16.76
N THR A 195 0.22 -6.23 15.84
CA THR A 195 1.59 -6.69 16.10
C THR A 195 2.50 -5.51 16.40
N LYS A 196 2.47 -4.44 15.59
CA LYS A 196 3.29 -3.25 15.84
C LYS A 196 2.97 -2.57 17.18
N VAL A 197 1.69 -2.42 17.54
CA VAL A 197 1.35 -1.80 18.83
C VAL A 197 1.68 -2.72 20.01
N GLY A 198 1.55 -4.04 19.85
CA GLY A 198 1.97 -5.02 20.84
C GLY A 198 3.47 -4.91 21.13
N THR A 199 4.30 -5.00 20.09
CA THR A 199 5.75 -4.85 20.21
C THR A 199 6.15 -3.48 20.78
N ALA A 200 5.46 -2.40 20.39
CA ALA A 200 5.69 -1.08 20.97
C ALA A 200 5.36 -1.03 22.47
N LYS A 201 4.31 -1.72 22.93
CA LYS A 201 4.00 -1.86 24.35
C LYS A 201 5.08 -2.65 25.08
N ASP A 202 5.57 -3.74 24.49
CA ASP A 202 6.64 -4.54 25.08
C ASP A 202 7.91 -3.69 25.29
N TYR A 203 8.28 -2.89 24.29
CA TYR A 203 9.40 -1.93 24.43
C TYR A 203 9.14 -0.89 25.50
N TYR A 204 7.91 -0.32 25.55
CA TYR A 204 7.59 0.67 26.56
C TYR A 204 7.62 0.07 27.97
N GLN A 205 7.13 -1.16 28.15
CA GLN A 205 7.16 -1.87 29.42
C GLN A 205 8.61 -2.10 29.90
N PHE A 206 9.48 -2.58 28.99
CA PHE A 206 10.91 -2.74 29.28
C PHE A 206 11.56 -1.41 29.72
N LEU A 207 11.22 -0.32 29.05
CA LEU A 207 11.69 1.02 29.44
C LEU A 207 11.13 1.46 30.80
N THR A 208 9.90 1.12 31.17
CA THR A 208 9.38 1.51 32.49
C THR A 208 9.90 0.65 33.62
N ASP A 209 10.23 -0.61 33.37
CA ASP A 209 10.67 -1.56 34.40
C ASP A 209 12.14 -1.36 34.78
N ASP A 210 13.04 -1.14 33.81
CA ASP A 210 14.48 -1.16 34.05
C ASP A 210 15.14 0.24 34.08
N HIS A 211 14.49 1.27 33.53
CA HIS A 211 15.18 2.53 33.21
C HIS A 211 15.41 3.45 34.41
N SER A 212 14.60 3.37 35.48
CA SER A 212 14.83 4.12 36.72
C SER A 212 16.12 3.70 37.44
N ASN A 213 16.59 2.47 37.20
CA ASN A 213 17.76 1.91 37.87
C ASN A 213 19.08 2.36 37.21
N LEU A 214 19.04 2.83 35.96
CA LEU A 214 20.23 3.00 35.11
C LEU A 214 20.57 4.46 34.79
N SER A 215 19.61 5.38 34.83
CA SER A 215 19.85 6.81 34.53
C SER A 215 18.92 7.74 35.31
N GLN A 216 19.49 8.56 36.19
CA GLN A 216 18.78 9.61 36.94
C GLN A 216 18.18 10.69 36.03
N SER A 217 18.73 10.91 34.84
CA SER A 217 18.26 11.98 33.93
C SER A 217 16.93 11.67 33.24
N THR A 218 16.48 10.41 33.36
CA THR A 218 15.30 9.84 32.69
C THR A 218 14.30 9.24 33.67
N GLU A 219 14.53 9.37 34.98
CA GLU A 219 13.75 8.74 36.05
C GLU A 219 12.23 9.06 36.00
N ASN A 220 11.87 10.23 35.46
CA ASN A 220 10.49 10.69 35.34
C ASN A 220 9.99 10.73 33.88
N TRP A 221 10.63 9.99 32.96
CA TRP A 221 10.18 9.98 31.58
C TRP A 221 8.91 9.14 31.43
N GLU A 222 7.88 9.75 30.88
CA GLU A 222 6.68 9.05 30.45
C GLU A 222 6.79 8.72 28.96
N LEU A 223 5.76 8.08 28.41
CA LEU A 223 5.68 7.73 27.00
C LEU A 223 6.04 8.91 26.09
N ASN A 224 5.54 10.11 26.39
CA ASN A 224 5.75 11.29 25.58
C ASN A 224 7.23 11.68 25.45
N GLU A 225 7.99 11.60 26.54
CA GLU A 225 9.40 12.00 26.61
C GLU A 225 10.26 11.05 25.79
N PHE A 226 10.02 9.74 25.92
CA PHE A 226 10.67 8.73 25.07
C PHE A 226 10.38 8.98 23.60
N LEU A 227 9.10 9.17 23.26
CA LEU A 227 8.69 9.39 21.88
C LEU A 227 9.33 10.64 21.30
N MET A 228 9.22 11.79 21.97
CA MET A 228 9.76 13.07 21.51
C MET A 228 11.28 13.01 21.30
N PHE A 229 12.00 12.42 22.26
CA PHE A 229 13.45 12.36 22.21
C PHE A 229 13.94 11.45 21.08
N TYR A 230 13.45 10.20 21.03
CA TYR A 230 13.94 9.24 20.05
C TYR A 230 13.38 9.49 18.64
N SER A 231 12.19 10.11 18.51
CA SER A 231 11.70 10.56 17.21
C SER A 231 12.55 11.71 16.65
N PHE A 232 13.03 12.63 17.49
CA PHE A 232 13.94 13.70 17.07
C PHE A 232 15.20 13.13 16.40
N TYR A 233 15.88 12.20 17.06
CA TYR A 233 17.11 11.60 16.52
C TYR A 233 16.86 10.78 15.25
N ASN A 234 15.67 10.17 15.12
CA ASN A 234 15.29 9.51 13.88
C ASN A 234 15.06 10.49 12.74
N VAL A 235 14.30 11.56 12.98
CA VAL A 235 13.95 12.55 11.94
C VAL A 235 15.16 13.40 11.54
N LYS A 236 16.05 13.71 12.47
CA LYS A 236 17.20 14.61 12.28
C LYS A 236 18.53 13.90 12.11
N GLU A 237 18.54 12.58 11.90
CA GLU A 237 19.76 11.78 11.82
C GLU A 237 20.77 12.35 10.81
N PHE A 238 20.30 12.72 9.61
CA PHE A 238 21.16 13.23 8.55
C PHE A 238 21.73 14.62 8.88
N GLU A 239 20.88 15.55 9.32
CA GLU A 239 21.31 16.90 9.71
C GLU A 239 22.29 16.86 10.89
N LEU A 240 22.05 15.98 11.86
CA LEU A 240 22.94 15.78 13.01
C LEU A 240 24.31 15.22 12.61
N LYS A 241 24.35 14.27 11.66
CA LYS A 241 25.61 13.76 11.10
C LYS A 241 26.40 14.86 10.40
N ASN A 242 25.75 15.66 9.57
CA ASN A 242 26.40 16.77 8.87
C ASN A 242 26.90 17.86 9.85
N LEU A 243 26.09 18.18 10.86
CA LEU A 243 26.45 19.15 11.89
C LEU A 243 27.71 18.71 12.66
N LYS A 244 27.83 17.42 12.96
CA LYS A 244 28.98 16.83 13.66
C LYS A 244 30.26 16.84 12.81
N LEU A 245 30.14 16.67 11.50
CA LEU A 245 31.29 16.65 10.58
C LEU A 245 31.88 18.04 10.31
N GLY A 246 31.06 19.10 10.39
CA GLY A 246 31.44 20.46 9.97
C GLY A 246 31.66 21.48 11.10
N SER A 247 31.50 21.10 12.37
CA SER A 247 31.49 22.04 13.50
C SER A 247 32.47 21.67 14.59
N ASP A 248 33.04 22.68 15.26
CA ASP A 248 33.68 22.48 16.56
C ASP A 248 32.64 22.08 17.63
N SER A 249 33.12 21.57 18.77
CA SER A 249 32.26 21.07 19.87
C SER A 249 31.26 22.11 20.40
N THR A 250 31.66 23.38 20.50
CA THR A 250 30.82 24.45 21.04
C THR A 250 29.71 24.83 20.05
N SER A 251 30.09 24.98 18.79
CA SER A 251 29.18 25.27 17.68
C SER A 251 28.18 24.14 17.47
N TYR A 252 28.63 22.88 17.54
CA TYR A 252 27.77 21.69 17.50
C TYR A 252 26.74 21.71 18.63
N ASN A 253 27.17 21.91 19.89
CA ASN A 253 26.29 21.88 21.05
C ASN A 253 25.21 22.98 20.99
N LYS A 254 25.55 24.17 20.51
CA LYS A 254 24.58 25.27 20.35
C LYS A 254 23.53 24.92 19.30
N ALA A 255 23.95 24.56 18.09
CA ALA A 255 23.04 24.21 17.00
C ALA A 255 22.18 22.98 17.33
N HIS A 256 22.75 21.97 18.00
CA HIS A 256 22.02 20.81 18.49
C HIS A 256 20.89 21.20 19.45
N LYS A 257 21.16 22.07 20.43
CA LYS A 257 20.13 22.57 21.37
C LYS A 257 19.03 23.36 20.65
N GLU A 258 19.40 24.22 19.72
CA GLU A 258 18.43 24.99 18.91
C GLU A 258 17.50 24.07 18.11
N MET A 259 18.05 23.00 17.50
CA MET A 259 17.25 22.01 16.77
C MET A 259 16.29 21.25 17.69
N ILE A 260 16.71 20.85 18.89
CA ILE A 260 15.84 20.19 19.86
C ILE A 260 14.69 21.12 20.28
N ILE A 261 14.99 22.39 20.60
CA ILE A 261 13.97 23.37 20.99
C ILE A 261 12.97 23.57 19.85
N ALA A 262 13.44 23.74 18.62
CA ALA A 262 12.58 23.90 17.46
C ALA A 262 11.69 22.67 17.20
N TYR A 263 12.23 21.46 17.39
CA TYR A 263 11.47 20.22 17.26
C TYR A 263 10.40 20.11 18.36
N LYS A 264 10.79 20.35 19.62
CA LYS A 264 9.90 20.31 20.78
C LYS A 264 8.75 21.31 20.67
N ASN A 265 9.00 22.50 20.13
CA ASN A 265 7.96 23.53 19.93
C ASN A 265 6.88 23.11 18.92
N ASN A 266 7.21 22.19 18.00
CA ASN A 266 6.27 21.64 17.01
C ASN A 266 5.76 20.24 17.39
N TRP A 267 6.15 19.72 18.56
CA TRP A 267 5.78 18.40 19.01
C TRP A 267 4.34 18.38 19.52
N THR A 268 3.57 17.39 19.07
CA THR A 268 2.22 17.15 19.59
C THR A 268 2.33 16.16 20.73
N TYR A 269 1.90 16.57 21.93
CA TYR A 269 1.95 15.74 23.12
C TYR A 269 1.18 14.43 22.95
N VAL A 270 1.80 13.31 23.35
CA VAL A 270 1.22 11.97 23.29
C VAL A 270 0.91 11.47 24.70
N LYS A 271 -0.37 11.21 24.98
CA LYS A 271 -0.81 10.68 26.29
C LYS A 271 -0.30 9.26 26.53
N SER A 272 -0.06 8.91 27.79
CA SER A 272 0.39 7.57 28.22
C SER A 272 -0.57 6.45 27.79
N GLU A 273 -1.88 6.69 27.78
CA GLU A 273 -2.87 5.66 27.38
C GLU A 273 -2.99 5.49 25.86
N ARG A 274 -2.20 6.22 25.06
CA ARG A 274 -2.34 6.23 23.59
C ARG A 274 -2.17 4.85 22.99
N LEU A 275 -1.23 4.04 23.47
CA LEU A 275 -1.02 2.68 22.99
C LEU A 275 -2.25 1.79 23.19
N ASN A 276 -2.94 1.93 24.32
CA ASN A 276 -4.18 1.20 24.62
C ASN A 276 -5.34 1.67 23.72
N MET A 277 -5.46 2.98 23.49
CA MET A 277 -6.45 3.54 22.57
C MET A 277 -6.23 3.04 21.13
N LEU A 278 -4.99 3.05 20.66
CA LEU A 278 -4.63 2.57 19.32
C LEU A 278 -4.95 1.09 19.15
N GLU A 279 -4.58 0.24 20.11
CA GLU A 279 -4.92 -1.18 20.09
C GLU A 279 -6.44 -1.40 19.99
N GLY A 280 -7.23 -0.67 20.79
CA GLY A 280 -8.69 -0.73 20.72
C GLY A 280 -9.24 -0.37 19.34
N HIS A 281 -8.71 0.69 18.72
CA HIS A 281 -9.05 1.06 17.35
C HIS A 281 -8.67 -0.03 16.33
N TYR A 282 -7.50 -0.64 16.47
CA TYR A 282 -6.98 -1.64 15.52
C TYR A 282 -7.74 -2.96 15.57
N LYS A 283 -8.21 -3.39 16.75
CA LYS A 283 -9.12 -4.55 16.89
C LYS A 283 -10.41 -4.35 16.10
N GLY A 284 -10.94 -3.12 16.06
CA GLY A 284 -12.15 -2.79 15.29
C GLY A 284 -11.97 -2.84 13.77
N ILE A 285 -10.74 -2.76 13.25
CA ILE A 285 -10.50 -2.70 11.80
C ILE A 285 -10.86 -4.01 11.10
N GLY A 286 -10.66 -5.16 11.75
CA GLY A 286 -10.91 -6.47 11.13
C GLY A 286 -12.36 -6.70 10.69
N ALA A 287 -13.31 -5.99 11.29
CA ALA A 287 -14.74 -6.06 10.95
C ALA A 287 -15.18 -5.05 9.87
N LEU A 288 -14.29 -4.16 9.42
CA LEU A 288 -14.63 -3.12 8.46
C LEU A 288 -14.62 -3.65 7.01
N PRO A 289 -15.38 -3.02 6.10
CA PRO A 289 -15.19 -3.21 4.67
C PRO A 289 -13.76 -2.85 4.24
N GLY A 290 -13.23 -3.53 3.21
CA GLY A 290 -11.84 -3.38 2.74
C GLY A 290 -11.40 -1.93 2.51
N HIS A 291 -12.20 -1.11 1.82
CA HIS A 291 -11.87 0.31 1.57
C HIS A 291 -11.79 1.14 2.87
N LYS A 292 -12.69 0.90 3.84
CA LYS A 292 -12.66 1.60 5.14
C LYS A 292 -11.47 1.16 5.97
N ALA A 293 -11.14 -0.13 5.94
CA ALA A 293 -9.94 -0.65 6.60
C ALA A 293 -8.67 -0.03 6.01
N LEU A 294 -8.58 0.09 4.68
CA LEU A 294 -7.48 0.78 4.00
C LEU A 294 -7.37 2.26 4.40
N SER A 295 -8.49 2.98 4.41
CA SER A 295 -8.52 4.38 4.86
C SER A 295 -8.01 4.54 6.30
N LYS A 296 -8.43 3.65 7.20
CA LYS A 296 -7.95 3.61 8.58
C LYS A 296 -6.46 3.26 8.68
N PHE A 297 -5.98 2.33 7.87
CA PHE A 297 -4.56 2.02 7.79
C PHE A 297 -3.74 3.25 7.39
N ILE A 298 -4.11 3.94 6.31
CA ILE A 298 -3.42 5.15 5.85
C ILE A 298 -3.42 6.23 6.94
N GLN A 299 -4.55 6.39 7.64
CA GLN A 299 -4.68 7.34 8.75
C GLN A 299 -3.71 7.04 9.91
N PHE A 300 -3.55 5.77 10.29
CA PHE A 300 -2.78 5.39 11.48
C PHE A 300 -1.31 5.02 11.20
N ARG A 301 -0.96 4.65 9.97
CA ARG A 301 0.37 4.12 9.61
C ARG A 301 1.51 5.04 10.04
N THR A 302 1.39 6.34 9.80
CA THR A 302 2.45 7.30 10.14
C THR A 302 2.67 7.37 11.65
N GLU A 303 1.59 7.44 12.41
CA GLU A 303 1.64 7.53 13.87
C GLU A 303 2.25 6.26 14.49
N ILE A 304 1.73 5.08 14.12
CA ILE A 304 2.21 3.82 14.71
C ILE A 304 3.66 3.52 14.34
N ASN A 305 4.09 3.87 13.12
CA ASN A 305 5.49 3.70 12.73
C ASN A 305 6.40 4.65 13.51
N MET A 306 5.99 5.91 13.72
CA MET A 306 6.76 6.84 14.57
C MET A 306 6.90 6.30 15.99
N ILE A 307 5.80 5.85 16.60
CA ILE A 307 5.79 5.30 17.97
C ILE A 307 6.67 4.06 18.08
N HIS A 308 6.48 3.10 17.17
CA HIS A 308 7.22 1.86 17.15
C HIS A 308 8.73 2.10 17.00
N GLU A 309 9.15 2.93 16.04
CA GLU A 309 10.57 3.22 15.81
C GLU A 309 11.21 3.98 16.99
N ALA A 310 10.51 4.94 17.59
CA ALA A 310 11.04 5.70 18.72
C ALA A 310 11.23 4.79 19.95
N LEU A 311 10.24 3.95 20.28
CA LEU A 311 10.33 3.02 21.40
C LEU A 311 11.33 1.89 21.16
N HIS A 312 11.43 1.38 19.92
CA HIS A 312 12.46 0.41 19.55
C HIS A 312 13.86 0.97 19.79
N LYS A 313 14.14 2.18 19.30
CA LYS A 313 15.46 2.83 19.52
C LYS A 313 15.74 3.10 21.00
N ALA A 314 14.72 3.49 21.76
CA ALA A 314 14.84 3.68 23.19
C ALA A 314 15.21 2.38 23.90
N ALA A 315 14.47 1.30 23.62
CA ALA A 315 14.72 -0.01 24.20
C ALA A 315 16.11 -0.53 23.83
N SER A 316 16.51 -0.43 22.55
CA SER A 316 17.86 -0.84 22.12
C SER A 316 18.98 -0.02 22.74
N ALA A 317 18.77 1.27 23.00
CA ALA A 317 19.76 2.10 23.68
C ALA A 317 19.91 1.71 25.16
N LEU A 318 18.81 1.39 25.83
CA LEU A 318 18.83 0.90 27.21
C LEU A 318 19.50 -0.47 27.31
N ASP A 319 19.16 -1.39 26.41
CA ASP A 319 19.74 -2.74 26.35
C ASP A 319 21.28 -2.68 26.16
N ALA A 320 21.77 -1.83 25.26
CA ALA A 320 23.20 -1.63 25.06
C ALA A 320 23.91 -1.04 26.30
N GLU A 321 23.25 -0.16 27.07
CA GLU A 321 23.79 0.35 28.32
C GLU A 321 23.84 -0.75 29.40
N ILE A 322 22.80 -1.58 29.50
CA ILE A 322 22.76 -2.75 30.39
C ILE A 322 23.92 -3.69 30.08
N GLU A 323 24.12 -4.06 28.82
CA GLU A 323 25.24 -4.91 28.39
C GLU A 323 26.60 -4.29 28.76
N THR A 324 26.76 -2.98 28.54
CA THR A 324 27.98 -2.24 28.90
C THR A 324 28.25 -2.28 30.40
N GLN A 325 27.21 -2.17 31.23
CA GLN A 325 27.35 -2.24 32.69
C GLN A 325 27.66 -3.65 33.17
N ILE A 326 27.04 -4.68 32.59
CA ILE A 326 27.37 -6.09 32.87
C ILE A 326 28.83 -6.35 32.57
N GLU A 327 29.34 -5.89 31.42
CA GLU A 327 30.74 -6.10 31.05
C GLU A 327 31.71 -5.40 32.00
N ARG A 328 31.41 -4.15 32.40
CA ARG A 328 32.21 -3.42 33.41
C ARG A 328 32.23 -4.11 34.77
N LEU A 329 31.18 -4.83 35.14
CA LEU A 329 31.14 -5.59 36.38
C LEU A 329 32.00 -6.86 36.27
N ARG A 330 31.96 -7.55 35.13
CA ARG A 330 32.81 -8.72 34.85
C ARG A 330 34.29 -8.39 34.84
N GLU A 331 34.69 -7.23 34.32
CA GLU A 331 36.09 -6.78 34.31
C GLU A 331 36.63 -6.43 35.71
N ARG A 332 35.76 -6.31 36.72
CA ARG A 332 36.15 -6.00 38.12
C ARG A 332 36.25 -7.22 39.02
N GLU A 333 35.77 -8.37 38.57
CA GLU A 333 35.95 -9.69 39.21
C GLU A 333 37.23 -10.37 38.71
#